data_AF-A0A133VNY0-F1
#
_entry.id   AF-A0A133VNY0-F1
#
_cell.length_a   1.000
_cell.length_b   1.000
_cell.length_c   1.000
_cell.angle_alpha   90.00
_cell.angle_beta   90.00
_cell.angle_gamma   90.00
#
_symmetry.space_group_name_H-M   'P 1'
#
loop_
_entity.id
_entity.type
_entity.pdbx_description
1 polymer ?
#
loop_
_entity_poly.entity_id
_entity_poly.type
_entity_poly.pdbx_seq_one_letter_code
_entity_poly.pdbx_strand_id
1 'polypeptide(L)'
;MEEEHSIELKELEQEQSSGFKKVYYWLRRKFNFLKNLPHELKLAYQRARYGYDQENWWQIDYNFLQVTIPQLKDLKEKHRGTPSEMTEEEWERTLQEIIDGFEDGKKAIDLEFEDLEQGKQLRQNLHHSLKLFNKYFFDLWD
;
A
#
# COMPACT_ATOMS: atom_id res chain seq x y z
N MET A 1 40.09 -10.51 38.34
CA MET A 1 39.28 -11.74 38.55
C MET A 1 37.83 -11.41 38.92
N GLU A 2 37.53 -10.64 39.97
CA GLU A 2 36.13 -10.30 40.30
C GLU A 2 35.46 -9.36 39.29
N GLU A 3 36.21 -8.42 38.72
CA GLU A 3 35.67 -7.42 37.78
C GLU A 3 35.35 -8.01 36.40
N GLU A 4 36.20 -8.90 35.87
CA GLU A 4 35.96 -9.65 34.62
C GLU A 4 34.73 -10.56 34.74
N HIS A 5 34.58 -11.24 35.88
CA HIS A 5 33.42 -12.10 36.11
C HIS A 5 32.10 -11.30 36.18
N SER A 6 32.16 -10.06 36.69
CA SER A 6 30.98 -9.17 36.75
C SER A 6 30.55 -8.63 35.38
N ILE A 7 31.47 -8.51 34.42
CA ILE A 7 31.19 -8.09 33.04
C ILE A 7 30.55 -9.24 32.27
N GLU A 8 31.10 -10.44 32.41
CA GLU A 8 30.61 -11.66 31.75
C GLU A 8 29.16 -11.98 32.17
N LEU A 9 28.81 -11.79 33.45
CA LEU A 9 27.44 -11.95 33.94
C LEU A 9 26.45 -10.93 33.33
N LYS A 10 26.88 -9.68 33.13
CA LYS A 10 26.04 -8.63 32.50
C LYS A 10 25.82 -8.88 31.00
N GLU A 11 26.84 -9.36 30.30
CA GLU A 11 26.76 -9.73 28.89
C GLU A 11 25.81 -10.92 28.69
N LEU A 12 25.92 -11.95 29.54
CA LEU A 12 25.01 -13.09 29.55
C LEU A 12 23.55 -12.68 29.85
N GLU A 13 23.32 -11.80 30.83
CA GLU A 13 21.98 -11.28 31.13
C GLU A 13 21.40 -10.45 29.97
N GLN A 14 22.20 -9.63 29.29
CA GLN A 14 21.76 -8.89 28.10
C GLN A 14 21.45 -9.82 26.92
N GLU A 15 22.27 -10.85 26.69
CA GLU A 15 22.08 -11.82 25.61
C GLU A 15 20.83 -12.69 25.82
N GLN A 16 20.61 -13.17 27.05
CA GLN A 16 19.38 -13.89 27.43
C GLN A 16 18.13 -13.01 27.30
N SER A 17 18.22 -11.73 27.69
CA SER A 17 17.15 -10.74 27.52
C SER A 17 16.81 -10.51 26.04
N SER A 18 17.82 -10.48 25.15
CA SER A 18 17.65 -10.33 23.70
C SER A 18 16.95 -11.54 23.07
N GLY A 19 17.37 -12.76 23.41
CA GLY A 19 16.75 -14.00 22.92
C GLY A 19 15.31 -14.17 23.38
N PHE A 20 15.04 -13.95 24.66
CA PHE A 20 13.69 -14.02 25.22
C PHE A 20 12.75 -12.98 24.62
N LYS A 21 13.22 -11.74 24.43
CA LYS A 21 12.43 -10.69 23.75
C LYS A 21 12.06 -11.11 22.33
N LYS A 22 12.99 -11.68 21.55
CA LYS A 22 12.71 -12.17 20.19
C LYS A 22 11.60 -13.23 20.19
N VAL A 23 11.69 -14.22 21.08
CA VAL A 23 10.66 -15.28 21.22
C VAL A 23 9.32 -14.70 21.68
N TYR A 24 9.34 -13.80 22.66
CA TYR A 24 8.15 -13.10 23.14
C TYR A 24 7.47 -12.28 22.02
N TYR A 25 8.24 -11.49 21.26
CA TYR A 25 7.70 -10.73 20.13
C TYR A 25 7.17 -11.64 19.03
N TRP A 26 7.83 -12.77 18.77
CA TRP A 26 7.35 -13.78 17.81
C TRP A 26 6.02 -14.41 18.25
N LEU A 27 5.92 -14.87 19.51
CA LEU A 27 4.69 -15.42 20.09
C LEU A 27 3.56 -14.40 20.11
N ARG A 28 3.84 -13.17 20.55
CA ARG A 28 2.88 -12.06 20.57
C ARG A 28 2.37 -11.74 19.18
N ARG A 29 3.23 -11.74 18.15
CA ARG A 29 2.83 -11.51 16.76
C ARG A 29 1.88 -12.60 16.26
N LYS A 30 2.17 -13.88 16.56
CA LYS A 30 1.29 -15.00 16.19
C LYS A 30 -0.04 -14.96 16.93
N PHE A 31 -0.03 -14.63 18.22
CA PHE A 31 -1.25 -14.47 19.02
C PHE A 31 -2.13 -13.32 18.50
N ASN A 32 -1.53 -12.17 18.21
CA ASN A 32 -2.25 -11.03 17.64
C ASN A 32 -2.85 -11.37 16.26
N PHE A 33 -2.11 -12.11 15.42
CA PHE A 33 -2.62 -12.58 14.13
C PHE A 33 -3.87 -13.46 14.30
N LEU A 34 -3.81 -14.47 15.18
CA LEU A 34 -4.94 -15.35 15.45
C LEU A 34 -6.14 -14.60 16.04
N LYS A 35 -5.88 -13.64 16.93
CA LYS A 35 -6.91 -12.80 17.54
C LYS A 35 -7.65 -11.95 16.49
N ASN A 36 -6.94 -11.45 15.48
CA ASN A 36 -7.50 -10.60 14.44
C ASN A 36 -8.09 -11.38 13.26
N LEU A 37 -7.77 -12.67 13.12
CA LEU A 37 -8.20 -13.49 11.98
C LEU A 37 -9.73 -13.49 11.75
N PRO A 38 -10.61 -13.64 12.76
CA PRO A 38 -12.06 -13.62 12.53
C PRO A 38 -12.56 -12.29 11.95
N HIS A 39 -11.91 -11.19 12.35
CA HIS A 39 -12.21 -9.85 11.86
C HIS A 39 -11.80 -9.72 10.39
N GLU A 40 -10.56 -10.09 10.05
CA GLU A 40 -10.08 -10.09 8.66
C GLU A 40 -10.94 -10.96 7.73
N LEU A 41 -11.39 -12.13 8.21
CA LEU A 41 -12.30 -13.00 7.47
C LEU A 41 -13.67 -12.37 7.25
N LYS A 42 -14.21 -11.65 8.24
CA LYS A 42 -15.46 -10.88 8.09
C LYS A 42 -15.30 -9.81 7.01
N LEU A 43 -14.20 -9.07 7.01
CA LEU A 43 -13.94 -8.04 5.99
C LEU A 43 -13.76 -8.64 4.60
N ALA A 44 -13.02 -9.75 4.50
CA ALA A 44 -12.86 -10.49 3.25
C ALA A 44 -14.21 -10.97 2.69
N TYR A 45 -15.09 -11.47 3.56
CA TYR A 45 -16.46 -11.83 3.19
C TYR A 45 -17.26 -10.61 2.71
N GLN A 46 -17.16 -9.46 3.39
CA GLN A 46 -17.84 -8.23 2.97
C GLN A 46 -17.39 -7.79 1.58
N ARG A 47 -16.07 -7.75 1.33
CA ARG A 47 -15.52 -7.43 0.00
C ARG A 47 -16.00 -8.40 -1.07
N ALA A 48 -15.99 -9.70 -0.79
CA ALA A 48 -16.47 -10.71 -1.74
C ALA A 48 -17.99 -10.63 -2.01
N ARG A 49 -18.80 -10.29 -0.99
CA ARG A 49 -20.26 -10.28 -1.10
C ARG A 49 -20.82 -8.97 -1.65
N TYR A 50 -20.24 -7.84 -1.26
CA TYR A 50 -20.76 -6.50 -1.52
C TYR A 50 -19.84 -5.64 -2.39
N GLY A 51 -18.60 -6.05 -2.63
CA GLY A 51 -17.60 -5.27 -3.35
C GLY A 51 -16.85 -4.25 -2.46
N TYR A 52 -17.25 -4.07 -1.20
CA TYR A 52 -16.61 -3.19 -0.24
C TYR A 52 -16.74 -3.75 1.19
N ASP A 53 -15.91 -3.27 2.11
CA ASP A 53 -16.03 -3.54 3.54
C ASP A 53 -16.28 -2.27 4.34
N GLN A 54 -16.75 -2.45 5.58
CA GLN A 54 -17.18 -1.35 6.44
C GLN A 54 -16.03 -0.53 7.03
N GLU A 55 -14.79 -1.03 7.00
CA GLU A 55 -13.65 -0.28 7.56
C GLU A 55 -13.17 0.82 6.61
N ASN A 56 -13.40 0.65 5.31
CA ASN A 56 -12.97 1.62 4.31
C ASN A 56 -13.80 2.91 4.26
N TRP A 57 -14.83 3.07 5.10
CA TRP A 57 -15.68 4.27 5.07
C TRP A 57 -14.94 5.56 5.43
N TRP A 58 -13.86 5.45 6.21
CA TRP A 58 -13.05 6.59 6.61
C TRP A 58 -11.86 6.86 5.68
N GLN A 59 -11.60 5.99 4.69
CA GLN A 59 -10.42 6.05 3.81
C GLN A 59 -10.76 5.56 2.39
N ILE A 60 -11.85 6.08 1.83
CA ILE A 60 -12.34 5.70 0.50
C ILE A 60 -11.29 6.00 -0.58
N ASP A 61 -10.60 7.12 -0.45
CA ASP A 61 -9.50 7.54 -1.32
C ASP A 61 -8.33 6.54 -1.30
N TYR A 62 -7.86 6.14 -0.11
CA TYR A 62 -6.80 5.14 0.02
C TYR A 62 -7.23 3.79 -0.57
N ASN A 63 -8.44 3.33 -0.25
CA ASN A 63 -8.95 2.07 -0.74
C ASN A 63 -9.09 2.07 -2.27
N PHE A 64 -9.61 3.17 -2.83
CA PHE A 64 -9.70 3.37 -4.27
C PHE A 64 -8.33 3.24 -4.95
N LEU A 65 -7.31 3.94 -4.44
CA LEU A 65 -5.95 3.85 -5.00
C LEU A 65 -5.37 2.43 -4.84
N GLN A 66 -5.57 1.79 -3.69
CA GLN A 66 -5.08 0.45 -3.41
C GLN A 66 -5.62 -0.61 -4.39
N VAL A 67 -6.87 -0.48 -4.81
CA VAL A 67 -7.51 -1.39 -5.77
C VAL A 67 -7.20 -1.00 -7.21
N THR A 68 -7.23 0.29 -7.53
CA THR A 68 -7.17 0.77 -8.92
C THR A 68 -5.76 0.72 -9.50
N ILE A 69 -4.71 0.99 -8.71
CA ILE A 69 -3.32 0.96 -9.20
C ILE A 69 -2.94 -0.42 -9.78
N PRO A 70 -3.17 -1.55 -9.08
CA PRO A 70 -2.94 -2.88 -9.67
C PRO A 70 -3.75 -3.14 -10.94
N GLN A 71 -5.02 -2.71 -10.98
CA GLN A 71 -5.87 -2.90 -12.16
C GLN A 71 -5.33 -2.15 -13.39
N LEU A 72 -4.85 -0.92 -13.20
CA LEU A 72 -4.24 -0.14 -14.28
C LEU A 72 -2.91 -0.75 -14.76
N LYS A 73 -2.09 -1.28 -13.85
CA LYS A 73 -0.86 -2.00 -14.20
C LYS A 73 -1.17 -3.26 -15.02
N ASP A 74 -2.15 -4.03 -14.58
CA ASP A 74 -2.64 -5.21 -15.30
C ASP A 74 -3.19 -4.86 -16.69
N LEU A 75 -3.94 -3.76 -16.80
CA LEU A 75 -4.47 -3.26 -18.07
C LEU A 75 -3.34 -2.89 -19.03
N LYS A 76 -2.34 -2.17 -18.53
CA LYS A 76 -1.16 -1.77 -19.30
C LYS A 76 -0.34 -2.99 -19.76
N GLU A 77 -0.06 -3.96 -18.88
CA GLU A 77 0.75 -5.13 -19.23
C GLU A 77 0.06 -6.06 -20.25
N LYS A 78 -1.27 -6.15 -20.19
CA LYS A 78 -2.02 -7.06 -21.06
C LYS A 78 -2.33 -6.48 -22.44
N HIS A 79 -2.02 -5.21 -22.70
CA HIS A 79 -2.27 -4.50 -23.97
C HIS A 79 -3.72 -4.61 -24.45
N ARG A 80 -4.66 -4.33 -23.54
CA ARG A 80 -6.11 -4.52 -23.75
C ARG A 80 -6.82 -3.19 -23.86
N GLY A 81 -7.61 -3.02 -24.92
CA GLY A 81 -8.37 -1.82 -25.23
C GLY A 81 -7.52 -0.57 -25.45
N THR A 82 -7.46 -0.08 -26.69
CA THR A 82 -6.84 1.20 -27.03
C THR A 82 -7.92 2.18 -27.48
N PRO A 83 -7.98 3.40 -26.92
CA PRO A 83 -8.90 4.42 -27.40
C PRO A 83 -8.70 4.66 -28.90
N SER A 84 -9.79 4.81 -29.67
CA SER A 84 -9.72 4.91 -31.13
C SER A 84 -8.94 6.11 -31.66
N GLU A 85 -8.70 7.12 -30.81
CA GLU A 85 -8.05 8.39 -31.16
C GLU A 85 -6.54 8.39 -30.95
N MET A 86 -5.94 7.28 -30.46
CA MET A 86 -4.51 7.21 -30.17
C MET A 86 -3.89 5.87 -30.53
N THR A 87 -2.58 5.86 -30.64
CA THR A 87 -1.78 4.63 -30.79
C THR A 87 -1.65 3.88 -29.47
N GLU A 88 -1.30 2.60 -29.55
CA GLU A 88 -1.04 1.76 -28.37
C GLU A 88 0.10 2.34 -27.51
N GLU A 89 1.18 2.84 -28.12
CA GLU A 89 2.29 3.48 -27.41
C GLU A 89 1.88 4.78 -26.69
N GLU A 90 0.99 5.56 -27.29
CA GLU A 90 0.43 6.77 -26.65
C GLU A 90 -0.49 6.39 -25.49
N TRP A 91 -1.24 5.30 -25.63
CA TRP A 91 -2.11 4.80 -24.57
C TRP A 91 -1.32 4.24 -23.39
N GLU A 92 -0.31 3.40 -23.63
CA GLU A 92 0.57 2.89 -22.59
C GLU A 92 1.25 4.00 -21.79
N ARG A 93 1.66 5.08 -22.47
CA ARG A 93 2.25 6.26 -21.83
C ARG A 93 1.23 6.99 -20.97
N THR A 94 0.01 7.13 -21.47
CA THR A 94 -1.11 7.73 -20.73
C THR A 94 -1.45 6.90 -19.49
N LEU A 95 -1.53 5.57 -19.62
CA LEU A 95 -1.74 4.66 -18.50
C LEU A 95 -0.62 4.77 -17.46
N GLN A 96 0.64 4.83 -17.90
CA GLN A 96 1.77 5.01 -16.99
C GLN A 96 1.68 6.33 -16.23
N GLU A 97 1.33 7.42 -16.90
CA GLU A 97 1.16 8.73 -16.27
C GLU A 97 0.06 8.71 -15.20
N ILE A 98 -1.06 8.04 -15.47
CA ILE A 98 -2.12 7.84 -14.46
C ILE A 98 -1.61 7.01 -13.28
N ILE A 99 -0.92 5.90 -13.54
CA ILE A 99 -0.36 5.01 -12.52
C ILE A 99 0.62 5.78 -11.61
N ASP A 100 1.54 6.54 -12.19
CA ASP A 100 2.55 7.29 -11.46
C ASP A 100 1.92 8.32 -10.51
N GLY A 101 0.95 9.10 -10.98
CA GLY A 101 0.28 10.06 -10.09
C GLY A 101 -0.63 9.41 -9.06
N PHE A 102 -1.17 8.23 -9.32
CA PHE A 102 -1.91 7.46 -8.30
C PHE A 102 -0.97 6.92 -7.22
N GLU A 103 0.22 6.44 -7.60
CA GLU A 103 1.27 6.05 -6.65
C GLU A 103 1.77 7.24 -5.83
N ASP A 104 1.93 8.41 -6.44
CA ASP A 104 2.24 9.65 -5.72
C ASP A 104 1.12 10.06 -4.75
N GLY A 105 -0.14 9.87 -5.15
CA GLY A 105 -1.30 10.02 -4.28
C GLY A 105 -1.21 9.13 -3.03
N LYS A 106 -0.79 7.88 -3.20
CA LYS A 106 -0.58 6.95 -2.10
C LYS A 106 0.54 7.40 -1.17
N LYS A 107 1.69 7.81 -1.72
CA LYS A 107 2.80 8.40 -0.94
C LYS A 107 2.33 9.62 -0.13
N ALA A 108 1.49 10.47 -0.71
CA ALA A 108 0.94 11.63 -0.02
C ALA A 108 0.03 11.26 1.17
N ILE A 109 -0.77 10.19 1.04
CA ILE A 109 -1.63 9.67 2.12
C ILE A 109 -0.78 9.02 3.21
N ASP A 110 0.22 8.23 2.82
CA ASP A 110 1.12 7.50 3.72
C ASP A 110 2.17 8.44 4.39
N LEU A 111 2.10 9.75 4.11
CA LEU A 111 3.02 10.78 4.60
C LEU A 111 4.50 10.51 4.23
N GLU A 112 4.72 9.89 3.07
CA GLU A 112 6.03 9.55 2.52
C GLU A 112 6.62 10.75 1.76
N PHE A 113 6.89 11.85 2.48
CA PHE A 113 7.54 13.04 1.95
C PHE A 113 8.40 13.75 3.02
N GLU A 114 9.46 14.42 2.57
CA GLU A 114 10.44 15.12 3.42
C GLU A 114 9.92 16.48 3.89
N ASP A 115 9.19 17.19 3.03
CA ASP A 115 8.67 18.53 3.33
C ASP A 115 7.27 18.79 2.74
N LEU A 116 6.69 19.92 3.15
CA LEU A 116 5.34 20.31 2.75
C LEU A 116 5.22 20.59 1.24
N GLU A 117 6.28 21.03 0.58
CA GLU A 117 6.25 21.33 -0.86
C GLU A 117 6.24 20.04 -1.67
N GLN A 118 7.06 19.04 -1.29
CA GLN A 118 7.00 17.71 -1.86
C GLN A 118 5.61 17.09 -1.65
N GLY A 119 5.05 17.18 -0.43
CA GLY A 119 3.70 16.69 -0.16
C GLY A 119 2.61 17.39 -1.01
N LYS A 120 2.78 18.68 -1.34
CA LYS A 120 1.89 19.39 -2.28
C LYS A 120 2.08 18.89 -3.71
N GLN A 121 3.31 18.68 -4.15
CA GLN A 121 3.62 18.20 -5.49
C GLN A 121 3.00 16.81 -5.74
N LEU A 122 3.12 15.88 -4.79
CA LEU A 122 2.50 14.55 -4.88
C LEU A 122 0.97 14.65 -5.06
N ARG A 123 0.30 15.53 -4.30
CA ARG A 123 -1.14 15.77 -4.45
C ARG A 123 -1.49 16.41 -5.79
N GLN A 124 -0.63 17.27 -6.33
CA GLN A 124 -0.84 17.86 -7.66
C GLN A 124 -0.69 16.81 -8.77
N ASN A 125 0.29 15.90 -8.65
CA ASN A 125 0.47 14.78 -9.57
C ASN A 125 -0.75 13.86 -9.59
N LEU A 126 -1.29 13.53 -8.40
CA LEU A 126 -2.55 12.79 -8.27
C LEU A 126 -3.71 13.53 -8.94
N HIS A 127 -3.84 14.84 -8.70
CA HIS A 127 -4.93 15.63 -9.27
C HIS A 127 -4.88 15.68 -10.81
N HIS A 128 -3.69 15.81 -11.39
CA HIS A 128 -3.48 15.72 -12.83
C HIS A 128 -3.86 14.34 -13.38
N SER A 129 -3.41 13.28 -12.71
CA SER A 129 -3.70 11.90 -13.10
C SER A 129 -5.19 11.55 -13.01
N LEU A 130 -5.91 12.08 -12.03
CA LEU A 130 -7.36 11.95 -11.94
C LEU A 130 -8.08 12.62 -13.12
N LYS A 131 -7.54 13.71 -13.68
CA LYS A 131 -8.12 14.32 -14.90
C LYS A 131 -7.94 13.42 -16.11
N LEU A 132 -6.76 12.80 -16.27
CA LEU A 132 -6.50 11.83 -17.34
C LEU A 132 -7.38 10.59 -17.17
N PHE A 133 -7.44 10.04 -15.95
CA PHE A 133 -8.31 8.91 -15.62
C PHE A 133 -9.77 9.22 -15.94
N ASN A 134 -10.28 10.40 -15.56
CA ASN A 134 -11.64 10.81 -15.89
C ASN A 134 -11.85 10.97 -17.40
N LYS A 135 -10.87 11.53 -18.12
CA LYS A 135 -10.94 11.69 -19.58
C LYS A 135 -11.13 10.36 -20.29
N TYR A 136 -10.38 9.33 -19.87
CA TYR A 136 -10.37 8.01 -20.51
C TYR A 136 -11.14 6.96 -19.71
N PHE A 137 -12.01 7.36 -18.79
CA PHE A 137 -12.71 6.44 -17.89
C PHE A 137 -13.50 5.37 -18.66
N PHE A 138 -14.11 5.76 -19.78
CA PHE A 138 -14.86 4.87 -20.66
C PHE A 138 -14.00 4.13 -21.68
N ASP A 139 -12.68 4.28 -21.62
CA ASP A 139 -11.69 3.56 -22.43
C ASP A 139 -10.89 2.54 -21.60
N LEU A 140 -11.17 2.42 -20.29
CA LEU A 140 -10.58 1.43 -19.39
C LEU A 140 -11.26 0.06 -19.51
N TRP A 141 -11.46 -0.40 -20.74
CA TRP A 141 -12.04 -1.71 -21.07
C TRP A 141 -11.08 -2.53 -21.91
N ASP A 142 -11.42 -3.80 -22.08
CA ASP A 142 -10.73 -4.79 -22.90
C ASP A 142 -11.54 -5.07 -24.17
#